data_AF-N9M8I3-F1
#
_entry.id   AF-N9M8I3-F1
#
_cell.length_a   1.000
_cell.length_b   1.000
_cell.length_c   1.000
_cell.angle_alpha   90.00
_cell.angle_beta   90.00
_cell.angle_gamma   90.00
#
_symmetry.space_group_name_H-M   'P 1'
#
loop_
_entity.id
_entity.type
_entity.pdbx_description
1 polymer ?
#
loop_
_entity_poly.entity_id
_entity_poly.type
_entity_poly.pdbx_seq_one_letter_code
_entity_poly.pdbx_strand_id
1 'polypeptide(L)'
;MILDREFQLELMTKMAEVYPAAYNFSQDERYRDSDFRTKLFTNLYYLQSHGLLEEKSIHLTLGFGGGQTWTLGNTRLNHKGMDFLADDGGLSAILGTVTIKFETEQLRAILVTKIMSSDLSYERKTTMLDAIKELPAEGLKHLTMKIVDAGWDNMDSLMSLIQSALP
;
A
#
# COMPACT_ATOMS: atom_id res chain seq x y z
N MET A 1 21.43 -7.54 12.21
CA MET A 1 20.80 -7.78 10.89
C MET A 1 21.38 -6.77 9.90
N ILE A 2 21.68 -7.13 8.66
CA ILE A 2 22.28 -6.17 7.69
C ILE A 2 21.24 -5.14 7.22
N LEU A 3 19.98 -5.57 7.11
CA LEU A 3 18.83 -4.68 6.96
C LEU A 3 18.49 -4.06 8.31
N ASP A 4 18.31 -2.75 8.32
CA ASP A 4 18.13 -1.94 9.51
C ASP A 4 17.13 -0.82 9.22
N ARG A 5 15.98 -0.83 9.91
CA ARG A 5 14.88 0.10 9.66
C ARG A 5 15.20 1.53 10.08
N GLU A 6 15.89 1.70 11.20
CA GLU A 6 16.31 3.02 11.67
C GLU A 6 17.32 3.63 10.69
N PHE A 7 18.26 2.81 10.21
CA PHE A 7 19.23 3.25 9.23
C PHE A 7 18.58 3.53 7.86
N GLN A 8 17.61 2.74 7.43
CA GLN A 8 16.84 3.04 6.20
C GLN A 8 16.13 4.38 6.31
N LEU A 9 15.47 4.64 7.44
CA LEU A 9 14.83 5.93 7.69
C LEU A 9 15.86 7.06 7.65
N GLU A 10 17.02 6.92 8.30
CA GLU A 10 18.12 7.90 8.24
C GLU A 10 18.54 8.21 6.79
N LEU A 11 18.78 7.17 5.98
CA LEU A 11 19.16 7.33 4.57
C LEU A 11 18.07 8.06 3.76
N MET A 12 16.81 7.68 3.98
CA MET A 12 15.67 8.30 3.30
C MET A 12 15.53 9.78 3.71
N THR A 13 15.65 10.11 5.00
CA THR A 13 15.60 11.49 5.48
C THR A 13 16.70 12.35 4.85
N LYS A 14 17.95 11.85 4.81
CA LYS A 14 19.06 12.55 4.13
C LYS A 14 18.77 12.82 2.64
N MET A 15 18.17 11.85 1.94
CA MET A 15 17.78 12.03 0.54
C MET A 15 16.60 12.99 0.38
N ALA A 16 15.67 13.02 1.33
CA ALA A 16 14.51 13.91 1.32
C ALA A 16 14.92 15.38 1.47
N GLU A 17 15.92 15.68 2.31
CA GLU A 17 16.44 17.04 2.52
C GLU A 17 16.96 17.72 1.24
N VAL A 18 17.42 16.92 0.27
CA VAL A 18 18.00 17.41 -0.99
C VAL A 18 17.11 17.11 -2.20
N TYR A 19 15.92 16.54 -2.01
CA TYR A 19 15.03 16.16 -3.10
C TYR A 19 14.64 17.40 -3.95
N PRO A 20 14.62 17.32 -5.30
CA PRO A 20 14.80 16.15 -6.17
C PRO A 20 16.25 15.87 -6.61
N ALA A 21 17.24 16.52 -5.99
CA ALA A 21 18.64 16.23 -6.25
C ALA A 21 19.06 14.88 -5.63
N ALA A 22 20.19 14.35 -6.08
CA ALA A 22 20.77 13.14 -5.51
C ALA A 22 21.62 13.44 -4.29
N TYR A 23 21.51 12.59 -3.26
CA TYR A 23 22.38 12.69 -2.10
C TYR A 23 23.72 12.02 -2.41
N ASN A 24 24.81 12.76 -2.21
CA ASN A 24 26.14 12.26 -2.47
C ASN A 24 26.72 11.52 -1.26
N PHE A 25 26.39 10.23 -1.12
CA PHE A 25 26.90 9.37 -0.04
C PHE A 25 28.44 9.22 -0.03
N SER A 26 29.13 9.54 -1.12
CA SER A 26 30.60 9.46 -1.14
C SER A 26 31.29 10.58 -0.33
N GLN A 27 30.57 11.67 -0.01
CA GLN A 27 31.09 12.78 0.77
C GLN A 27 31.00 12.56 2.29
N ASP A 28 30.18 11.60 2.73
CA ASP A 28 30.05 11.28 4.15
C ASP A 28 31.13 10.27 4.56
N GLU A 29 32.03 10.71 5.43
CA GLU A 29 33.18 9.93 5.90
C GLU A 29 32.78 8.61 6.54
N ARG A 30 31.58 8.53 7.13
CA ARG A 30 31.03 7.31 7.75
C ARG A 30 30.97 6.14 6.78
N TYR A 31 30.73 6.40 5.50
CA TYR A 31 30.56 5.34 4.49
C TYR A 31 31.85 4.96 3.76
N ARG A 32 33.01 5.52 4.17
CA ARG A 32 34.33 5.14 3.66
C ARG A 32 34.85 3.85 4.32
N ASP A 33 34.36 3.55 5.53
CA ASP A 33 34.60 2.28 6.22
C ASP A 33 33.94 1.10 5.48
N SER A 34 34.64 -0.02 5.33
CA SER A 34 34.20 -1.15 4.50
C SER A 34 32.95 -1.85 5.02
N ASP A 35 32.80 -1.93 6.35
CA ASP A 35 31.68 -2.60 6.98
C ASP A 35 30.43 -1.72 6.87
N PHE A 36 30.58 -0.42 7.11
CA PHE A 36 29.52 0.57 6.88
C PHE A 36 29.11 0.67 5.42
N ARG A 37 30.06 0.57 4.48
CA ARG A 37 29.75 0.59 3.04
C ARG A 37 28.88 -0.60 2.63
N THR A 38 29.14 -1.79 3.18
CA THR A 38 28.32 -2.98 2.92
C THR A 38 26.91 -2.80 3.47
N LYS A 39 26.77 -2.24 4.67
CA LYS A 39 25.47 -1.90 5.27
C LYS A 39 24.72 -0.87 4.41
N LEU A 40 25.41 0.19 3.95
CA LEU A 40 24.85 1.21 3.07
C LEU A 40 24.27 0.59 1.79
N PHE A 41 25.08 -0.19 1.06
CA PHE A 41 24.66 -0.79 -0.21
C PHE A 41 23.50 -1.74 -0.04
N THR A 42 23.51 -2.55 1.03
CA THR A 42 22.42 -3.50 1.29
C THR A 42 21.10 -2.77 1.54
N ASN A 43 21.10 -1.70 2.33
CA ASN A 43 19.89 -0.95 2.64
C ASN A 43 19.41 -0.11 1.45
N LEU A 44 20.31 0.55 0.70
CA LEU A 44 19.95 1.25 -0.53
C LEU A 44 19.38 0.32 -1.60
N TYR A 45 19.97 -0.87 -1.77
CA TYR A 45 19.47 -1.84 -2.74
C TYR A 45 18.07 -2.31 -2.33
N TYR A 46 17.86 -2.59 -1.05
CA TYR A 46 16.54 -2.97 -0.54
C TYR A 46 15.49 -1.88 -0.79
N LEU A 47 15.81 -0.61 -0.50
CA LEU A 47 14.91 0.51 -0.78
C LEU A 47 14.61 0.67 -2.29
N GLN A 48 15.60 0.48 -3.15
CA GLN A 48 15.41 0.49 -4.60
C GLN A 48 14.55 -0.69 -5.07
N SER A 49 14.73 -1.89 -4.52
CA SER A 49 13.94 -3.08 -4.85
C SER A 49 12.45 -2.92 -4.50
N HIS A 50 12.14 -2.12 -3.48
CA HIS A 50 10.76 -1.73 -3.14
C HIS A 50 10.25 -0.51 -3.92
N GLY A 51 11.05 0.00 -4.87
CA GLY A 51 10.66 1.13 -5.69
C GLY A 51 10.49 2.43 -4.90
N LEU A 52 11.22 2.61 -3.80
CA LEU A 52 11.24 3.87 -3.03
C LEU A 52 12.34 4.82 -3.53
N LEU A 53 13.34 4.29 -4.24
CA LEU A 53 14.41 5.07 -4.87
C LEU A 53 14.20 5.13 -6.38
N GLU A 54 14.84 6.10 -7.01
CA GLU A 54 14.92 6.16 -8.47
C GLU A 54 15.70 4.98 -9.03
N GLU A 55 15.37 4.58 -10.27
CA GLU A 55 16.10 3.55 -10.97
C GLU A 55 17.60 3.89 -11.06
N LYS A 56 18.45 2.88 -10.89
CA LYS A 56 19.91 2.99 -10.93
C LYS A 56 20.52 3.86 -9.82
N SER A 57 19.76 4.19 -8.76
CA SER A 57 20.28 4.75 -7.52
C SER A 57 21.44 3.91 -6.94
N ILE A 58 21.34 2.59 -7.07
CA ILE A 58 22.40 1.63 -6.81
C ILE A 58 22.33 0.49 -7.84
N HIS A 59 23.47 0.11 -8.40
CA HIS A 59 23.51 -0.88 -9.46
C HIS A 59 24.84 -1.65 -9.45
N LEU A 60 24.78 -2.87 -10.00
CA LEU A 60 25.95 -3.72 -10.18
C LEU A 60 26.65 -3.33 -11.48
N THR A 61 27.93 -3.02 -11.38
CA THR A 61 28.78 -2.65 -12.52
C THR A 61 29.88 -3.68 -12.74
N LEU A 62 30.24 -3.90 -14.01
CA LEU A 62 31.38 -4.71 -14.40
C LEU A 62 32.62 -3.82 -14.47
N GLY A 63 33.62 -4.13 -13.66
CA GLY A 63 34.93 -3.49 -13.73
C GLY A 63 35.73 -3.97 -14.95
N PHE A 64 36.76 -3.21 -15.31
CA PHE A 64 37.65 -3.50 -16.46
C PHE A 64 38.36 -4.87 -16.39
N GLY A 65 38.36 -5.54 -15.24
CA GLY A 65 38.90 -6.90 -15.05
C GLY A 65 37.84 -8.01 -14.92
N GLY A 66 36.57 -7.75 -15.27
CA GLY A 66 35.48 -8.74 -15.18
C GLY A 66 34.89 -8.94 -13.78
N GLY A 67 35.45 -8.30 -12.76
CA GLY A 67 34.89 -8.29 -11.41
C GLY A 67 33.61 -7.46 -11.33
N GLN A 68 32.61 -7.95 -10.61
CA GLN A 68 31.38 -7.22 -10.34
C GLN A 68 31.52 -6.41 -9.06
N THR A 69 31.14 -5.13 -9.10
CA THR A 69 31.10 -4.26 -7.92
C THR A 69 29.81 -3.45 -7.88
N TRP A 70 29.26 -3.30 -6.68
CA TRP A 70 28.16 -2.38 -6.43
C TRP A 70 28.65 -0.94 -6.52
N THR A 71 27.89 -0.10 -7.21
CA THR A 71 28.19 1.30 -7.46
C THR A 71 26.93 2.14 -7.22
N LEU A 72 27.13 3.34 -6.67
CA LEU A 72 26.07 4.32 -6.50
C LEU A 72 25.93 5.16 -7.77
N GLY A 73 24.69 5.38 -8.20
CA GLY A 73 24.35 6.30 -9.28
C GLY A 73 23.86 7.63 -8.73
N ASN A 74 22.82 8.18 -9.36
CA ASN A 74 22.07 9.32 -8.81
C ASN A 74 21.13 8.86 -7.69
N THR A 75 21.71 8.48 -6.55
CA THR A 75 20.96 7.93 -5.41
C THR A 75 20.02 8.99 -4.82
N ARG A 76 18.71 8.82 -5.06
CA ARG A 76 17.66 9.72 -4.55
C ARG A 76 16.33 9.01 -4.38
N LEU A 77 15.46 9.59 -3.56
CA LEU A 77 14.06 9.14 -3.45
C LEU A 77 13.30 9.41 -4.75
N ASN A 78 12.34 8.55 -5.06
CA ASN A 78 11.29 8.86 -6.03
C ASN A 78 10.01 9.33 -5.30
N HIS A 79 8.92 9.57 -6.04
CA HIS A 79 7.66 10.00 -5.44
C HIS A 79 7.11 9.02 -4.38
N LYS A 80 7.25 7.70 -4.58
CA LYS A 80 6.85 6.69 -3.57
C LYS A 80 7.72 6.75 -2.33
N GLY A 81 9.01 7.02 -2.48
CA GLY A 81 9.93 7.22 -1.37
C GLY A 81 9.58 8.47 -0.54
N MET A 82 9.18 9.56 -1.20
CA MET A 82 8.70 10.77 -0.52
C MET A 82 7.35 10.53 0.18
N ASP A 83 6.40 9.89 -0.49
CA ASP A 83 5.10 9.55 0.08
C ASP A 83 5.22 8.57 1.26
N PHE A 84 6.19 7.65 1.23
CA PHE A 84 6.47 6.75 2.35
C PHE A 84 6.90 7.49 3.62
N LEU A 85 7.56 8.65 3.49
CA LEU A 85 7.95 9.49 4.63
C LEU A 85 6.83 10.41 5.12
N ALA A 86 5.72 10.52 4.38
CA ALA A 86 4.63 11.40 4.73
C ALA A 86 3.70 10.75 5.77
N ASP A 87 3.35 11.50 6.81
CA ASP A 87 2.48 11.01 7.90
C ASP A 87 1.04 10.68 7.41
N ASP A 88 0.65 11.23 6.27
CA ASP A 88 -0.66 11.04 5.64
C ASP A 88 -0.65 10.03 4.47
N GLY A 89 0.48 9.37 4.21
CA GLY A 89 0.67 8.47 3.07
C GLY A 89 0.86 9.18 1.72
N GLY A 90 0.98 10.51 1.72
CA GLY A 90 1.36 11.33 0.57
C GLY A 90 0.37 11.28 -0.59
N LEU A 91 0.84 11.70 -1.77
CA LEU A 91 0.00 11.79 -2.97
C LEU A 91 -0.45 10.41 -3.48
N SER A 92 0.30 9.35 -3.19
CA SER A 92 -0.07 7.97 -3.49
C SER A 92 -1.38 7.56 -2.83
N ALA A 93 -1.71 8.07 -1.63
CA ALA A 93 -2.98 7.81 -0.97
C ALA A 93 -4.18 8.39 -1.77
N ILE A 94 -3.98 9.52 -2.43
CA ILE A 94 -5.01 10.19 -3.23
C ILE A 94 -5.10 9.54 -4.61
N LEU A 95 -3.95 9.39 -5.30
CA LEU A 95 -3.87 8.91 -6.68
C LEU A 95 -4.09 7.40 -6.82
N GLY A 96 -3.83 6.63 -5.76
CA GLY A 96 -4.02 5.17 -5.70
C GLY A 96 -5.46 4.73 -5.42
N THR A 97 -6.42 5.65 -5.30
CA THR A 97 -7.82 5.32 -5.01
C THR A 97 -8.43 4.45 -6.10
N VAL A 98 -8.70 3.19 -5.79
CA VAL A 98 -9.41 2.28 -6.70
C VAL A 98 -10.91 2.56 -6.60
N THR A 99 -11.48 3.18 -7.63
CA THR A 99 -12.94 3.32 -7.71
C THR A 99 -13.56 2.01 -8.19
N ILE A 100 -14.20 1.27 -7.28
CA ILE A 100 -15.00 0.10 -7.63
C ILE A 100 -16.39 0.57 -8.04
N LYS A 101 -16.77 0.36 -9.31
CA LYS A 101 -18.12 0.63 -9.81
C LYS A 101 -18.93 -0.65 -9.79
N PHE A 102 -20.05 -0.63 -9.08
CA PHE A 102 -21.03 -1.70 -9.13
C PHE A 102 -22.11 -1.38 -10.14
N GLU A 103 -22.40 -2.33 -11.01
CA GLU A 103 -23.58 -2.27 -11.86
C GLU A 103 -24.81 -2.59 -10.99
N THR A 104 -25.88 -1.81 -11.15
CA THR A 104 -27.05 -1.82 -10.25
C THR A 104 -27.64 -3.22 -10.11
N GLU A 105 -27.77 -3.97 -11.20
CA GLU A 105 -28.38 -5.31 -11.15
C GLU A 105 -27.45 -6.35 -10.51
N GLN A 106 -26.13 -6.23 -10.67
CA GLN A 106 -25.18 -7.06 -9.93
C GLN A 106 -25.26 -6.80 -8.42
N LEU A 107 -25.39 -5.54 -8.01
CA LEU A 107 -25.55 -5.18 -6.61
C LEU A 107 -26.86 -5.76 -6.04
N ARG A 108 -27.95 -5.65 -6.80
CA ARG A 108 -29.24 -6.26 -6.44
C ARG A 108 -29.12 -7.77 -6.27
N ALA A 109 -28.44 -8.45 -7.21
CA ALA A 109 -28.21 -9.89 -7.14
C ALA A 109 -27.43 -10.29 -5.88
N ILE A 110 -26.37 -9.54 -5.53
CA ILE A 110 -25.59 -9.79 -4.31
C ILE A 110 -26.47 -9.71 -3.06
N LEU A 111 -27.30 -8.66 -2.95
CA LEU A 111 -28.20 -8.50 -1.79
C LEU A 111 -29.23 -9.62 -1.71
N VAL A 112 -29.82 -10.02 -2.84
CA VAL A 112 -30.75 -11.15 -2.92
C VAL A 112 -30.07 -12.44 -2.43
N THR A 113 -28.86 -12.74 -2.92
CA THR A 113 -28.11 -13.91 -2.48
C THR A 113 -27.85 -13.88 -0.97
N LYS A 114 -27.48 -12.73 -0.40
CA LYS A 114 -27.21 -12.59 1.04
C LYS A 114 -28.46 -12.74 1.91
N ILE A 115 -29.61 -12.23 1.47
CA ILE A 115 -30.88 -12.45 2.19
C ILE A 115 -31.26 -13.93 2.15
N MET A 116 -31.13 -14.57 0.99
CA MET A 116 -31.46 -16.00 0.86
C MET A 116 -30.60 -16.87 1.76
N SER A 117 -29.31 -16.54 1.91
CA SER A 117 -28.36 -17.26 2.79
C SER A 117 -28.46 -16.90 4.28
N SER A 118 -29.29 -15.93 4.68
CA SER A 118 -29.43 -15.53 6.08
C SER A 118 -30.29 -16.50 6.89
N ASP A 119 -30.18 -16.47 8.21
CA ASP A 119 -31.01 -17.27 9.13
C ASP A 119 -32.38 -16.63 9.43
N LEU A 120 -32.83 -15.69 8.59
CA LEU A 120 -34.13 -15.05 8.73
C LEU A 120 -35.29 -16.03 8.47
N SER A 121 -36.41 -15.81 9.15
CA SER A 121 -37.66 -16.52 8.88
C SER A 121 -38.10 -16.34 7.42
N TYR A 122 -38.79 -17.34 6.85
CA TYR A 122 -39.30 -17.30 5.47
C TYR A 122 -40.08 -16.03 5.15
N GLU A 123 -41.01 -15.62 6.03
CA GLU A 123 -41.83 -14.42 5.85
C GLU A 123 -40.97 -13.16 5.70
N ARG A 124 -40.01 -12.95 6.61
CA ARG A 124 -39.06 -11.83 6.54
C ARG A 124 -38.19 -11.86 5.28
N LYS A 125 -37.73 -13.04 4.84
CA LYS A 125 -36.96 -13.17 3.59
C LYS A 125 -37.79 -12.69 2.41
N THR A 126 -39.03 -13.17 2.28
CA THR A 126 -39.94 -12.78 1.19
C THR A 126 -40.17 -11.27 1.17
N THR A 127 -40.53 -10.67 2.31
CA THR A 127 -40.73 -9.21 2.40
C THR A 127 -39.50 -8.42 1.98
N MET A 128 -38.31 -8.82 2.41
CA MET A 128 -37.07 -8.12 2.05
C MET A 128 -36.71 -8.30 0.58
N LEU A 129 -36.95 -9.48 0.00
CA LEU A 129 -36.69 -9.72 -1.42
C LEU A 129 -37.59 -8.88 -2.31
N ASP A 130 -38.87 -8.76 -1.96
CA ASP A 130 -39.81 -7.94 -2.73
C ASP A 130 -39.45 -6.46 -2.63
N ALA A 131 -39.13 -5.97 -1.43
CA ALA A 131 -38.64 -4.60 -1.24
C ALA A 131 -37.36 -4.32 -2.06
N ILE A 132 -36.42 -5.27 -2.11
CA ILE A 132 -35.19 -5.12 -2.90
C ILE A 132 -35.47 -5.17 -4.39
N LYS A 133 -36.43 -5.95 -4.89
CA LYS A 133 -36.78 -5.98 -6.32
C LYS A 133 -37.44 -4.68 -6.78
N GLU A 134 -38.26 -4.07 -5.94
CA GLU A 134 -39.01 -2.86 -6.26
C GLU A 134 -38.18 -1.56 -6.09
N LEU A 135 -37.06 -1.63 -5.36
CA LEU A 135 -36.20 -0.47 -5.13
C LEU A 135 -35.59 0.07 -6.46
N PRO A 136 -35.75 1.39 -6.74
CA PRO A 136 -35.08 2.04 -7.86
C PRO A 136 -33.58 2.17 -7.60
N ALA A 137 -32.81 2.46 -8.66
CA ALA A 137 -31.35 2.55 -8.58
C ALA A 137 -30.85 3.51 -7.49
N GLU A 138 -31.48 4.69 -7.33
CA GLU A 138 -31.09 5.65 -6.29
C GLU A 138 -31.39 5.13 -4.88
N GLY A 139 -32.51 4.41 -4.71
CA GLY A 139 -32.85 3.75 -3.45
C GLY A 139 -31.86 2.63 -3.11
N LEU A 140 -31.45 1.84 -4.11
CA LEU A 140 -30.45 0.79 -3.95
C LEU A 140 -29.08 1.36 -3.58
N LYS A 141 -28.68 2.47 -4.20
CA LYS A 141 -27.45 3.21 -3.86
C LYS A 141 -27.49 3.71 -2.41
N HIS A 142 -28.58 4.37 -1.99
CA HIS A 142 -28.72 4.81 -0.61
C HIS A 142 -28.70 3.65 0.39
N LEU A 143 -29.37 2.55 0.09
CA LEU A 143 -29.34 1.34 0.91
C LEU A 143 -27.91 0.80 1.03
N THR A 144 -27.18 0.73 -0.09
CA THR A 144 -25.80 0.26 -0.13
C THR A 144 -24.89 1.14 0.74
N MET A 145 -24.99 2.46 0.64
CA MET A 145 -24.20 3.36 1.48
C MET A 145 -24.46 3.11 2.96
N LYS A 146 -25.73 2.95 3.36
CA LYS A 146 -26.07 2.61 4.76
C LYS A 146 -25.52 1.26 5.20
N ILE A 147 -25.48 0.26 4.31
CA ILE A 147 -24.89 -1.05 4.60
C ILE A 147 -23.38 -0.91 4.81
N VAL A 148 -22.70 -0.11 3.98
CA VAL A 148 -21.26 0.17 4.11
C VAL A 148 -20.97 0.91 5.42
N ASP A 149 -21.72 1.97 5.72
CA ASP A 149 -21.60 2.74 6.95
C ASP A 149 -21.78 1.83 8.18
N ALA A 150 -22.84 1.03 8.21
CA ALA A 150 -23.09 0.08 9.30
C ALA A 150 -22.00 -0.99 9.40
N GLY A 151 -21.43 -1.43 8.27
CA GLY A 151 -20.29 -2.35 8.26
C GLY A 151 -19.04 -1.72 8.87
N TRP A 152 -18.80 -0.43 8.61
CA TRP A 152 -17.67 0.33 9.15
C TRP A 152 -17.82 0.59 10.64
N ASP A 153 -19.03 0.93 11.08
CA ASP A 153 -19.34 1.10 12.51
C ASP A 153 -19.16 -0.21 13.30
N ASN A 154 -19.26 -1.35 12.62
CA ASN A 154 -19.04 -2.68 13.20
C ASN A 154 -17.70 -3.31 12.75
N MET A 155 -16.78 -2.51 12.21
CA MET A 155 -15.53 -3.01 11.62
C MET A 155 -14.70 -3.80 12.63
N ASP A 156 -14.60 -3.35 13.88
CA ASP A 156 -13.85 -4.08 14.92
C ASP A 156 -14.43 -5.47 15.17
N SER A 157 -15.76 -5.59 15.17
CA SER A 157 -16.45 -6.88 15.29
C SER A 157 -16.19 -7.76 14.07
N LEU A 158 -16.22 -7.17 12.86
CA LEU A 158 -15.91 -7.88 11.62
C LEU A 158 -14.46 -8.39 11.59
N MET A 159 -13.50 -7.55 12.00
CA MET A 159 -12.08 -7.88 12.04
C MET A 159 -11.79 -8.98 13.07
N SER A 160 -12.46 -8.95 14.23
CA SER A 160 -12.35 -10.02 15.23
C SER A 160 -12.89 -11.36 14.70
N LEU A 161 -14.00 -11.34 13.94
CA LEU A 161 -14.56 -12.51 13.30
C LEU A 161 -13.61 -13.08 12.23
N ILE A 162 -13.04 -12.21 11.38
CA ILE A 162 -12.07 -12.61 10.35
C ILE A 162 -10.83 -13.22 11.00
N GLN A 163 -10.27 -12.60 12.04
CA GLN A 163 -9.14 -13.15 12.79
C GLN A 163 -9.46 -14.52 13.40
N SER A 164 -10.67 -14.72 13.92
CA SER A 164 -11.09 -16.01 14.48
C SER A 164 -11.34 -17.11 13.45
N ALA A 165 -11.60 -16.72 12.19
CA ALA A 165 -11.86 -17.63 11.08
C ALA A 165 -10.62 -17.94 10.23
N LEU A 166 -9.53 -17.20 10.43
CA LEU A 166 -8.23 -17.48 9.83
C LEU A 166 -7.46 -18.48 10.73
N PRO A 167 -6.77 -19.48 10.15
CA PRO A 167 -6.03 -20.49 10.90
C PRO A 167 -4.81 -19.92 11.64
#